data_AF-T0ZVN5-F1
#
_entry.id   AF-T0ZVN5-F1
#
_cell.length_a   1.000
_cell.length_b   1.000
_cell.length_c   1.000
_cell.angle_alpha   90.00
_cell.angle_beta   90.00
_cell.angle_gamma   90.00
#
_symmetry.space_group_name_H-M   'P 1'
#
loop_
_entity.id
_entity.type
_entity.pdbx_description
1 polymer ?
#
loop_
_entity_poly.entity_id
_entity_poly.type
_entity_poly.pdbx_seq_one_letter_code
_entity_poly.pdbx_strand_id
1 'polypeptide(L)'
;LKRPPPSLSSRTPRPEAFLGKLECFPQSMESPFYPAVRMLRGFAGVPEGMEAETAYPILLSYVRSLSLAEEQSAVALLGSFFSLPPHPDFPLPNLPSAGLREETAKLLLSILKARSLKGRVLFVIEDLHWTDASTGDLFRRILSDPVFTKSVFFLLTTRTGEDPPWLATLPERVTLRLSPLGEEESRESGPV
;
A
#
# COMPACT_ATOMS: atom_id res chain seq x y z
N LEU A 1 -47.67 30.11 -0.61
CA LEU A 1 -46.52 30.03 0.32
C LEU A 1 -45.42 29.18 -0.33
N LYS A 2 -44.37 29.81 -0.87
CA LYS A 2 -43.20 29.13 -1.46
C LYS A 2 -42.29 28.64 -0.32
N ARG A 3 -41.97 27.34 -0.28
CA ARG A 3 -40.90 26.82 0.60
C ARG A 3 -39.54 27.36 0.11
N PRO A 4 -38.64 27.79 1.01
CA PRO A 4 -37.31 28.20 0.62
C PRO A 4 -36.49 26.98 0.15
N PRO A 5 -35.48 27.17 -0.72
CA PRO A 5 -34.59 26.08 -1.11
C PRO A 5 -33.75 25.63 0.10
N PRO A 6 -33.37 24.34 0.19
CA PRO A 6 -32.52 23.86 1.27
C PRO A 6 -31.14 24.51 1.18
N SER A 7 -30.69 25.06 2.31
CA SER A 7 -29.38 25.70 2.44
C SER A 7 -28.24 24.70 2.24
N LEU A 8 -27.35 24.99 1.30
CA LEU A 8 -26.06 24.35 1.09
C LEU A 8 -25.08 24.71 2.23
N SER A 9 -25.31 24.23 3.45
CA SER A 9 -24.33 24.42 4.54
C SER A 9 -24.44 23.37 5.63
N SER A 10 -24.21 22.11 5.25
CA SER A 10 -23.59 21.13 6.14
C SER A 10 -22.98 20.04 5.27
N ARG A 11 -21.84 20.33 4.64
CA ARG A 11 -20.99 19.24 4.17
C ARG A 11 -20.58 18.47 5.42
N THR A 12 -21.15 17.30 5.64
CA THR A 12 -20.56 16.30 6.51
C THR A 12 -19.07 16.23 6.16
N PRO A 13 -18.15 16.21 7.14
CA PRO A 13 -16.73 16.03 6.84
C PRO A 13 -16.64 14.78 5.97
N ARG A 14 -16.09 14.95 4.76
CA ARG A 14 -15.89 13.79 3.88
C ARG A 14 -14.99 12.83 4.66
N PRO A 15 -15.35 11.53 4.76
CA PRO A 15 -14.42 10.57 5.34
C PRO A 15 -13.08 10.70 4.61
N GLU A 16 -11.97 10.64 5.34
CA GLU A 16 -10.63 10.73 4.76
C GLU A 16 -10.54 9.76 3.57
N ALA A 17 -10.20 10.30 2.41
CA ALA A 17 -10.00 9.51 1.20
C ALA A 17 -8.51 9.29 1.04
N PHE A 18 -8.14 8.04 0.88
CA PHE A 18 -6.76 7.60 0.92
C PHE A 18 -6.42 6.83 -0.36
N LEU A 19 -5.45 7.33 -1.11
CA LEU A 19 -4.96 6.74 -2.36
C LEU A 19 -3.54 6.21 -2.13
N GLY A 20 -3.36 4.90 -2.26
CA GLY A 20 -2.05 4.29 -2.31
C GLY A 20 -1.73 3.80 -3.72
N LYS A 21 -0.63 4.27 -4.30
CA LYS A 21 -0.10 3.77 -5.55
C LYS A 21 1.07 2.83 -5.26
N LEU A 22 1.02 1.63 -5.83
CA LEU A 22 1.99 0.57 -5.67
C LEU A 22 2.48 0.18 -7.06
N GLU A 23 3.68 0.62 -7.42
CA GLU A 23 4.24 0.41 -8.75
C GLU A 23 5.28 -0.72 -8.69
N CYS A 24 5.03 -1.79 -9.44
CA CYS A 24 5.94 -2.93 -9.53
C CYS A 24 6.87 -2.75 -10.74
N PHE A 25 8.18 -2.81 -10.51
CA PHE A 25 9.17 -2.64 -11.57
C PHE A 25 10.08 -3.87 -11.67
N PRO A 26 10.64 -4.18 -12.85
CA PRO A 26 11.57 -5.30 -13.02
C PRO A 26 12.73 -5.28 -12.02
N GLN A 27 13.27 -4.09 -11.74
CA GLN A 27 14.42 -3.90 -10.84
C GLN A 27 14.06 -4.12 -9.36
N SER A 28 12.77 -4.14 -9.01
CA SER A 28 12.30 -4.35 -7.64
C SER A 28 12.06 -5.83 -7.28
N MET A 29 12.21 -6.76 -8.24
CA MET A 29 11.97 -8.19 -8.02
C MET A 29 12.89 -8.83 -6.96
N GLU A 30 14.04 -8.20 -6.66
CA GLU A 30 14.97 -8.67 -5.62
C GLU A 30 14.76 -7.99 -4.26
N SER A 31 13.83 -7.03 -4.18
CA SER A 31 13.55 -6.23 -2.98
C SER A 31 12.15 -6.51 -2.44
N PRO A 32 12.00 -7.44 -1.46
CA PRO A 32 10.71 -7.81 -0.89
C PRO A 32 9.85 -6.62 -0.47
N PHE A 33 8.59 -6.61 -0.91
CA PHE A 33 7.59 -5.58 -0.62
C PHE A 33 7.97 -4.14 -0.97
N TYR A 34 8.93 -3.93 -1.88
CA TYR A 34 9.32 -2.62 -2.40
C TYR A 34 8.16 -1.65 -2.71
N PRO A 35 7.11 -2.03 -3.48
CA PRO A 35 6.02 -1.11 -3.75
C PRO A 35 5.26 -0.70 -2.47
N ALA A 36 5.14 -1.60 -1.50
CA ALA A 36 4.56 -1.30 -0.20
C ALA A 36 5.49 -0.40 0.65
N VAL A 37 6.82 -0.56 0.57
CA VAL A 37 7.80 0.34 1.23
C VAL A 37 7.59 1.77 0.77
N ARG A 38 7.65 1.99 -0.55
CA ARG A 38 7.60 3.33 -1.15
C ARG A 38 6.32 4.06 -0.77
N MET A 39 5.21 3.34 -0.86
CA MET A 39 3.92 3.82 -0.42
C MET A 39 3.90 4.11 1.10
N LEU A 40 4.43 3.19 1.89
CA LEU A 40 4.75 3.26 3.33
C LEU A 40 5.35 4.61 3.75
N ARG A 41 6.48 4.92 3.14
CA ARG A 41 7.26 6.14 3.37
C ARG A 41 6.44 7.39 3.16
N GLY A 42 5.66 7.44 2.08
CA GLY A 42 4.78 8.56 1.78
C GLY A 42 3.77 8.82 2.89
N PHE A 43 3.18 7.78 3.49
CA PHE A 43 2.19 7.95 4.56
C PHE A 43 2.82 8.20 5.91
N ALA A 44 3.99 7.62 6.15
CA ALA A 44 4.75 7.85 7.36
C ALA A 44 5.35 9.26 7.40
N GLY A 45 5.48 9.93 6.25
CA GLY A 45 6.21 11.20 6.16
C GLY A 45 7.72 11.01 6.31
N VAL A 46 8.23 9.83 5.93
CA VAL A 46 9.65 9.47 6.03
C VAL A 46 10.19 9.18 4.62
N PRO A 47 10.43 10.24 3.81
CA PRO A 47 10.98 10.09 2.47
C PRO A 47 12.35 9.41 2.50
N GLU A 48 12.77 8.91 1.34
CA GLU A 48 14.10 8.36 1.16
C GLU A 48 15.18 9.42 1.43
N GLY A 49 16.28 9.02 2.06
CA GLY A 49 17.38 9.92 2.45
C GLY A 49 17.11 10.77 3.70
N MET A 50 15.98 10.60 4.40
CA MET A 50 15.77 11.23 5.70
C MET A 50 16.72 10.65 6.76
N GLU A 51 17.41 11.50 7.49
CA GLU A 51 18.32 11.12 8.58
C GLU A 51 17.60 10.38 9.71
N ALA A 52 18.28 9.40 10.30
CA ALA A 52 17.71 8.49 11.31
C ALA A 52 17.15 9.25 12.51
N GLU A 53 17.89 10.25 13.00
CA GLU A 53 17.54 11.08 14.16
C GLU A 53 16.21 11.82 13.96
N THR A 54 15.86 12.12 12.71
CA THR A 54 14.57 12.74 12.36
C THR A 54 13.50 11.70 12.03
N ALA A 55 13.89 10.61 11.37
CA ALA A 55 12.97 9.58 10.90
C ALA A 55 12.33 8.79 12.06
N TYR A 56 13.10 8.37 13.06
CA TYR A 56 12.59 7.52 14.15
C TYR A 56 11.48 8.18 14.99
N PRO A 57 11.59 9.45 15.41
CA PRO A 57 10.48 10.15 16.08
C PRO A 57 9.20 10.22 15.23
N ILE A 58 9.34 10.43 13.91
CA ILE A 58 8.20 10.45 12.98
C ILE A 58 7.57 9.06 12.87
N LEU A 59 8.38 8.01 12.72
CA LEU A 59 7.91 6.62 12.72
C LEU A 59 7.17 6.26 14.01
N LEU A 60 7.68 6.68 15.16
CA LEU A 60 7.05 6.47 16.46
C LEU A 60 5.66 7.13 16.52
N SER A 61 5.57 8.39 16.12
CA SER A 61 4.30 9.11 16.04
C SER A 61 3.33 8.45 15.07
N TYR A 62 3.83 8.00 13.92
CA TYR A 62 3.05 7.29 12.92
C TYR A 62 2.48 5.98 13.45
N VAL A 63 3.31 5.12 14.06
CA VAL A 63 2.88 3.84 14.66
C VAL A 63 1.83 4.07 15.75
N ARG A 64 2.03 5.07 16.61
CA ARG A 64 1.04 5.49 17.63
C ARG A 64 -0.29 5.90 17.03
N SER A 65 -0.27 6.68 15.94
CA SER A 65 -1.48 7.14 15.26
C SER A 65 -2.33 6.00 14.69
N LEU A 66 -1.72 4.83 14.45
CA LEU A 66 -2.37 3.63 13.95
C LEU A 66 -2.84 2.70 15.07
N SER A 67 -2.49 3.00 16.33
CA SER A 67 -2.81 2.18 17.50
C SER A 67 -2.38 0.71 17.34
N LEU A 68 -1.21 0.49 16.74
CA LEU A 68 -0.66 -0.85 16.56
C LEU A 68 -0.17 -1.40 17.91
N ALA A 69 -0.31 -2.72 18.08
CA ALA A 69 0.34 -3.43 19.18
C ALA A 69 1.87 -3.43 18.98
N GLU A 70 2.61 -3.59 20.08
CA GLU A 70 4.07 -3.73 20.07
C GLU A 70 4.81 -2.58 19.34
N GLU A 71 4.52 -1.35 19.76
CA GLU A 71 5.05 -0.12 19.16
C GLU A 71 6.56 -0.16 18.86
N GLN A 72 7.38 -0.62 19.81
CA GLN A 72 8.83 -0.68 19.62
C GLN A 72 9.23 -1.63 18.48
N SER A 73 8.61 -2.81 18.41
CA SER A 73 8.85 -3.79 17.36
C SER A 73 8.39 -3.27 16.00
N ALA A 74 7.22 -2.62 15.95
CA ALA A 74 6.70 -1.99 14.74
C ALA A 74 7.62 -0.88 14.22
N VAL A 75 8.14 -0.02 15.11
CA VAL A 75 9.10 1.04 14.73
C VAL A 75 10.43 0.43 14.27
N ALA A 76 10.94 -0.59 14.96
CA ALA A 76 12.18 -1.27 14.58
C ALA A 76 12.08 -1.90 13.17
N LEU A 77 10.98 -2.64 12.93
CA LEU A 77 10.71 -3.27 11.64
C LEU A 77 10.53 -2.21 10.54
N LEU A 78 9.77 -1.14 10.76
CA LEU A 78 9.63 -0.06 9.77
C LEU A 78 10.96 0.64 9.49
N GLY A 79 11.77 0.91 10.51
CA GLY A 79 13.07 1.54 10.34
C GLY A 79 14.02 0.69 9.48
N SER A 80 14.12 -0.61 9.79
CA SER A 80 14.87 -1.57 8.97
C SER A 80 14.31 -1.67 7.54
N PHE A 81 12.98 -1.70 7.41
CA PHE A 81 12.30 -1.77 6.12
C PHE A 81 12.46 -0.49 5.28
N PHE A 82 12.71 0.64 5.95
CA PHE A 82 13.09 1.93 5.37
C PHE A 82 14.61 2.09 5.30
N SER A 83 15.39 1.02 5.43
CA SER A 83 16.85 1.04 5.33
C SER A 83 17.51 2.12 6.20
N LEU A 84 16.89 2.45 7.35
CA LEU A 84 17.46 3.40 8.29
C LEU A 84 18.59 2.71 9.08
N PRO A 85 19.64 3.46 9.46
CA PRO A 85 20.62 3.00 10.42
C PRO A 85 19.95 2.45 11.70
N PRO A 86 20.45 1.34 12.29
CA PRO A 86 19.87 0.78 13.50
C PRO A 86 19.81 1.79 14.65
N HIS A 87 18.71 1.79 15.40
CA HIS A 87 18.50 2.66 16.55
C HIS A 87 18.46 1.85 17.86
N PRO A 88 19.22 2.24 18.91
CA PRO A 88 19.34 1.46 20.14
C PRO A 88 18.01 1.27 20.89
N ASP A 89 17.13 2.28 20.85
CA ASP A 89 15.80 2.19 21.50
C ASP A 89 14.79 1.32 20.74
N PHE A 90 15.11 0.92 19.50
CA PHE A 90 14.23 0.12 18.64
C PHE A 90 15.01 -1.06 18.04
N PRO A 91 15.47 -2.02 18.87
CA PRO A 91 16.19 -3.18 18.39
C PRO A 91 15.27 -4.09 17.57
N LEU A 92 15.78 -4.61 16.45
CA LEU A 92 15.06 -5.62 15.68
C LEU A 92 14.85 -6.90 16.50
N PRO A 93 13.73 -7.63 16.29
CA PRO A 93 13.54 -8.94 16.87
C PRO A 93 14.68 -9.89 16.50
N ASN A 94 15.15 -10.69 17.46
CA ASN A 94 16.16 -11.72 17.21
C ASN A 94 15.54 -12.93 16.51
N LEU A 95 15.26 -12.78 15.22
CA LEU A 95 14.65 -13.78 14.36
C LEU A 95 15.55 -14.04 13.14
N PRO A 96 15.52 -15.27 12.58
CA PRO A 96 16.10 -15.52 11.26
C PRO A 96 15.44 -14.63 10.19
N SER A 97 16.12 -14.41 9.06
CA SER A 97 15.63 -13.54 7.98
C SER A 97 14.23 -13.91 7.47
N ALA A 98 13.89 -15.19 7.43
CA ALA A 98 12.54 -15.64 7.08
C ALA A 98 11.49 -15.22 8.11
N GLY A 99 11.82 -15.27 9.40
CA GLY A 99 10.95 -14.81 10.49
C GLY A 99 10.76 -13.30 10.45
N LEU A 100 11.84 -12.52 10.25
CA LEU A 100 11.74 -11.06 10.08
C LEU A 100 10.85 -10.68 8.90
N ARG A 101 10.96 -11.41 7.78
CA ARG A 101 10.10 -11.18 6.60
C ARG A 101 8.62 -11.42 6.92
N GLU A 102 8.30 -12.48 7.65
CA GLU A 102 6.92 -12.78 8.05
C GLU A 102 6.38 -11.74 9.05
N GLU A 103 7.17 -11.32 10.04
CA GLU A 103 6.79 -10.24 10.97
C GLU A 103 6.59 -8.91 10.24
N THR A 104 7.44 -8.62 9.25
CA THR A 104 7.26 -7.45 8.37
C THR A 104 5.95 -7.55 7.59
N ALA A 105 5.62 -8.71 7.01
CA ALA A 105 4.36 -8.90 6.29
C ALA A 105 3.15 -8.70 7.21
N LYS A 106 3.18 -9.23 8.44
CA LYS A 106 2.13 -9.02 9.45
C LYS A 106 1.97 -7.55 9.84
N LEU A 107 3.09 -6.85 10.01
CA LEU A 107 3.08 -5.42 10.30
C LEU A 107 2.47 -4.62 9.15
N LEU A 108 2.88 -4.89 7.90
CA LEU A 108 2.31 -4.25 6.71
C LEU A 108 0.79 -4.48 6.63
N LEU A 109 0.33 -5.71 6.82
CA LEU A 109 -1.11 -6.04 6.87
C LEU A 109 -1.83 -5.24 7.96
N SER A 110 -1.25 -5.14 9.16
CA SER A 110 -1.84 -4.40 10.28
C SER A 110 -1.94 -2.91 9.99
N ILE A 111 -0.89 -2.31 9.40
CA ILE A 111 -0.87 -0.91 8.99
C ILE A 111 -1.95 -0.63 7.93
N LEU A 112 -2.04 -1.47 6.90
CA LEU A 112 -3.01 -1.31 5.83
C LEU A 112 -4.44 -1.50 6.34
N LYS A 113 -4.67 -2.45 7.24
CA LYS A 113 -5.97 -2.68 7.88
C LYS A 113 -6.39 -1.52 8.77
N ALA A 114 -5.48 -0.98 9.57
CA ALA A 114 -5.76 0.21 10.39
C ALA A 114 -6.17 1.42 9.52
N ARG A 115 -5.62 1.54 8.31
CA ARG A 115 -6.03 2.56 7.34
C ARG A 115 -7.37 2.26 6.67
N SER A 116 -7.59 1.02 6.26
CA SER A 116 -8.82 0.63 5.56
C SER A 116 -10.08 0.85 6.40
N LEU A 117 -9.94 0.80 7.73
CA LEU A 117 -11.04 1.05 8.66
C LEU A 117 -11.32 2.53 8.95
N LYS A 118 -10.42 3.46 8.58
CA LYS A 118 -10.56 4.90 8.91
C LYS A 118 -11.26 5.72 7.83
N GLY A 119 -11.37 5.21 6.60
CA GLY A 119 -11.86 6.03 5.50
C GLY A 119 -12.06 5.26 4.19
N ARG A 120 -12.21 6.02 3.10
CA ARG A 120 -12.35 5.44 1.76
C ARG A 120 -10.97 5.18 1.20
N VAL A 121 -10.63 3.93 0.93
CA VAL A 121 -9.31 3.57 0.42
C VAL A 121 -9.38 3.11 -1.03
N LEU A 122 -8.49 3.64 -1.85
CA LEU A 122 -8.17 3.18 -3.19
C LEU A 122 -6.71 2.72 -3.21
N PHE A 123 -6.48 1.44 -3.52
CA PHE A 123 -5.15 0.96 -3.88
C PHE A 123 -5.07 0.73 -5.39
N VAL A 124 -4.10 1.38 -6.02
CA VAL A 124 -3.74 1.15 -7.42
C VAL A 124 -2.44 0.36 -7.42
N ILE A 125 -2.50 -0.90 -7.87
CA ILE A 125 -1.34 -1.76 -8.00
C ILE A 125 -1.04 -1.91 -9.49
N GLU A 126 0.05 -1.27 -9.91
CA GLU A 126 0.49 -1.27 -11.29
C GLU A 126 1.47 -2.41 -11.56
N ASP A 127 1.34 -2.99 -12.75
CA ASP A 127 2.27 -3.97 -13.33
C ASP A 127 2.50 -5.21 -12.45
N LEU A 128 1.43 -5.84 -11.96
CA LEU A 128 1.48 -7.02 -11.07
C LEU A 128 2.39 -8.16 -11.56
N HIS A 129 2.56 -8.34 -12.87
CA HIS A 129 3.50 -9.31 -13.45
C HIS A 129 4.96 -9.14 -12.99
N TRP A 130 5.36 -7.96 -12.47
CA TRP A 130 6.69 -7.71 -11.92
C TRP A 130 6.83 -7.94 -10.41
N THR A 131 5.79 -8.42 -9.70
CA THR A 131 5.91 -8.64 -8.25
C THR A 131 6.88 -9.76 -7.91
N ASP A 132 7.74 -9.55 -6.90
CA ASP A 132 8.48 -10.64 -6.27
C ASP A 132 7.56 -11.57 -5.47
N ALA A 133 8.07 -12.75 -5.10
CA ALA A 133 7.29 -13.77 -4.39
C ALA A 133 6.70 -13.27 -3.05
N SER A 134 7.42 -12.42 -2.31
CA SER A 134 6.98 -11.89 -1.02
C SER A 134 5.90 -10.82 -1.22
N THR A 135 6.10 -9.90 -2.18
CA THR A 135 5.08 -8.91 -2.55
C THR A 135 3.81 -9.57 -3.07
N GLY A 136 3.95 -10.58 -3.93
CA GLY A 136 2.83 -11.36 -4.45
C GLY A 136 2.03 -12.05 -3.35
N ASP A 137 2.71 -12.65 -2.37
CA ASP A 137 2.02 -13.26 -1.22
C ASP A 137 1.31 -12.21 -0.34
N LEU A 138 1.93 -11.04 -0.10
CA LEU A 138 1.28 -9.94 0.60
C LEU A 138 0.01 -9.47 -0.12
N PHE A 139 0.07 -9.25 -1.43
CA PHE A 139 -1.09 -8.84 -2.23
C PHE A 139 -2.17 -9.91 -2.23
N ARG A 140 -1.81 -11.19 -2.37
CA ARG A 140 -2.75 -12.30 -2.27
C ARG A 140 -3.46 -12.31 -0.92
N ARG A 141 -2.73 -12.12 0.20
CA ARG A 141 -3.31 -12.04 1.56
C ARG A 141 -4.29 -10.87 1.68
N ILE A 142 -3.92 -9.68 1.19
CA ILE A 142 -4.77 -8.48 1.21
C ILE A 142 -6.04 -8.69 0.37
N LEU A 143 -5.89 -9.13 -0.87
CA LEU A 143 -6.99 -9.27 -1.83
C LEU A 143 -7.94 -10.43 -1.52
N SER A 144 -7.53 -11.35 -0.63
CA SER A 144 -8.37 -12.46 -0.17
C SER A 144 -9.02 -12.21 1.20
N ASP A 145 -8.62 -11.16 1.92
CA ASP A 145 -9.13 -10.87 3.26
C ASP A 145 -10.43 -10.03 3.18
N PRO A 146 -11.58 -10.53 3.70
CA PRO A 146 -12.86 -9.84 3.64
C PRO A 146 -12.89 -8.44 4.27
N VAL A 147 -11.98 -8.15 5.21
CA VAL A 147 -11.89 -6.79 5.77
C VAL A 147 -11.45 -5.82 4.67
N PHE A 148 -10.46 -6.18 3.88
CA PHE A 148 -9.97 -5.33 2.80
C PHE A 148 -10.96 -5.27 1.64
N THR A 149 -11.46 -6.40 1.16
CA THR A 149 -12.35 -6.41 -0.02
C THR A 149 -13.67 -5.67 0.19
N LYS A 150 -14.11 -5.49 1.45
CA LYS A 150 -15.30 -4.71 1.80
C LYS A 150 -15.04 -3.23 2.07
N SER A 151 -13.80 -2.83 2.36
CA SER A 151 -13.45 -1.46 2.76
C SER A 151 -12.55 -0.73 1.76
N VAL A 152 -11.94 -1.46 0.84
CA VAL A 152 -10.95 -0.94 -0.10
C VAL A 152 -11.35 -1.26 -1.53
N PHE A 153 -11.26 -0.25 -2.40
CA PHE A 153 -11.31 -0.46 -3.84
C PHE A 153 -9.90 -0.74 -4.35
N PHE A 154 -9.73 -1.85 -5.07
CA PHE A 154 -8.46 -2.21 -5.70
C PHE A 154 -8.56 -2.03 -7.21
N LEU A 155 -7.64 -1.25 -7.78
CA LEU A 155 -7.38 -1.21 -9.22
C LEU A 155 -6.06 -1.92 -9.46
N LEU A 156 -6.09 -2.96 -10.28
CA LEU A 156 -4.93 -3.81 -10.57
C LEU A 156 -4.65 -3.73 -12.06
N THR A 157 -3.39 -3.55 -12.45
CA THR A 157 -2.94 -3.70 -13.84
C THR A 157 -1.90 -4.80 -13.94
N THR A 158 -1.87 -5.48 -15.08
CA THR A 158 -0.94 -6.56 -15.36
C THR A 158 -0.84 -6.80 -16.86
N ARG A 159 0.30 -7.31 -17.32
CA ARG A 159 0.44 -7.66 -18.73
C ARG A 159 -0.41 -8.89 -19.06
N THR A 160 -1.15 -8.81 -20.16
CA THR A 160 -2.02 -9.90 -20.62
C THR A 160 -1.18 -11.16 -20.85
N GLY A 161 -1.57 -12.27 -20.20
CA GLY A 161 -0.85 -13.55 -20.32
C GLY A 161 0.30 -13.73 -19.32
N GLU A 162 0.63 -12.70 -18.55
CA GLU A 162 1.61 -12.74 -17.46
C GLU A 162 0.94 -12.49 -16.10
N ASP A 163 -0.37 -12.72 -16.03
CA ASP A 163 -1.15 -12.62 -14.80
C ASP A 163 -0.58 -13.57 -13.73
N PRO A 164 -0.33 -13.09 -12.49
CA PRO A 164 0.07 -13.99 -11.41
C PRO A 164 -0.99 -15.10 -11.18
N PRO A 165 -0.59 -16.38 -11.01
CA PRO A 165 -1.55 -17.49 -10.91
C PRO A 165 -2.59 -17.33 -9.80
N TRP A 166 -2.18 -16.74 -8.67
CA TRP A 166 -3.06 -16.48 -7.52
C TRP A 166 -4.17 -15.48 -7.85
N LEU A 167 -4.01 -14.62 -8.86
CA LEU A 167 -5.00 -13.62 -9.23
C LEU A 167 -6.31 -14.31 -9.64
N ALA A 168 -6.23 -15.43 -10.37
CA ALA A 168 -7.38 -16.23 -10.81
C ALA A 168 -8.20 -16.84 -9.66
N THR A 169 -7.63 -16.91 -8.45
CA THR A 169 -8.29 -17.48 -7.27
C THR A 169 -9.10 -16.46 -6.46
N LEU A 170 -9.00 -15.17 -6.80
CA LEU A 170 -9.67 -14.10 -6.06
C LEU A 170 -11.18 -14.06 -6.32
N PRO A 171 -12.01 -13.89 -5.27
CA PRO A 171 -13.44 -13.68 -5.42
C PRO A 171 -13.75 -12.27 -5.95
N GLU A 172 -14.94 -12.08 -6.54
CA GLU A 172 -15.54 -10.76 -6.83
C GLU A 172 -14.66 -9.78 -7.65
N ARG A 173 -13.92 -10.28 -8.64
CA ARG A 173 -13.11 -9.46 -9.54
C ARG A 173 -13.84 -9.14 -10.85
N VAL A 174 -13.77 -7.87 -11.27
CA VAL A 174 -14.11 -7.45 -12.63
C VAL A 174 -12.81 -7.29 -13.43
N THR A 175 -12.71 -7.98 -14.58
CA THR A 175 -11.54 -7.88 -15.47
C THR A 175 -11.91 -7.08 -16.71
N LEU A 176 -11.18 -5.99 -16.95
CA LEU A 176 -11.27 -5.22 -18.18
C LEU A 176 -10.06 -5.57 -19.05
N ARG A 177 -10.29 -6.15 -20.22
CA ARG A 177 -9.24 -6.38 -21.21
C ARG A 177 -9.14 -5.15 -22.10
N LEU A 178 -7.98 -4.49 -22.05
CA LEU A 178 -7.69 -3.35 -22.90
C LEU A 178 -7.04 -3.86 -24.19
N SER A 179 -7.62 -3.49 -25.33
CA SER A 179 -6.98 -3.70 -26.63
C SER A 179 -5.92 -2.62 -26.85
N PRO A 180 -4.90 -2.88 -27.68
CA PRO A 180 -3.98 -1.84 -28.13
C PRO A 180 -4.78 -0.65 -28.70
N LEU A 181 -4.30 0.56 -28.43
CA LEU A 181 -4.86 1.76 -29.04
C LEU A 181 -4.81 1.63 -30.57
N GLY A 182 -5.87 2.07 -31.25
CA GLY A 182 -5.84 2.19 -32.70
C GLY A 182 -4.76 3.19 -33.14
N GLU A 183 -4.33 3.12 -34.41
CA GLU A 183 -3.35 4.07 -34.95
C GLU A 183 -3.80 5.53 -34.84
N GLU A 184 -5.10 5.79 -34.96
CA GLU A 184 -5.72 7.12 -34.82
C GLU A 184 -5.69 7.63 -33.37
N GLU A 185 -6.03 6.79 -32.38
CA GLU A 185 -6.01 7.14 -30.94
C GLU A 185 -4.58 7.30 -30.41
N SER A 186 -3.63 6.56 -30.98
CA SER A 186 -2.20 6.69 -30.66
C SER A 186 -1.61 8.03 -31.10
N ARG A 187 -2.15 8.63 -32.17
CA ARG A 187 -1.72 9.96 -32.67
C ARG A 187 -2.23 11.10 -31.81
N GLU A 188 -3.39 10.95 -31.17
CA GLU A 188 -3.95 11.96 -30.25
C GLU A 188 -3.28 11.94 -28.86
N SER A 189 -2.63 10.83 -28.49
CA SER A 189 -1.94 10.64 -27.21
C SER A 189 -0.48 11.14 -27.22
N GLY A 190 -0.16 12.16 -28.02
CA GLY A 190 1.20 12.69 -28.22
C GLY A 190 1.94 13.02 -26.91
N PRO A 191 3.29 13.02 -26.94
CA PRO A 191 4.13 12.92 -25.74
C PRO A 191 3.85 14.08 -24.77
N VAL A 192 3.56 13.73 -23.51
CA VAL A 192 3.54 14.65 -22.37
C VAL A 192 4.95 15.04 -21.98
#